data_AF-A0A972DTQ5-F1
#
_entry.id   AF-A0A972DTQ5-F1
#
_cell.length_a   1.000
_cell.length_b   1.000
_cell.length_c   1.000
_cell.angle_alpha   90.00
_cell.angle_beta   90.00
_cell.angle_gamma   90.00
#
_symmetry.space_group_name_H-M   'P 1'
#
loop_
_entity.id
_entity.type
_entity.pdbx_description
1 polymer ?
#
loop_
_entity_poly.entity_id
_entity_poly.type
_entity_poly.pdbx_seq_one_letter_code
_entity_poly.pdbx_strand_id
1 'polypeptide(L)'
;ELSIPIDGPVEEAFLARRIFVNVRISTEEARFVIRDEGPGFDVSSVPTSWAPGGLEKKGSRSLSLMRAFMDEVVYNEAGNEVTLVKRKEEEKTAEAPYGIDV
;
A
#
# COMPACT_ATOMS: atom_id res chain seq x y z
N GLU A 1 7.83 -5.40 34.46
CA GLU A 1 8.24 -4.26 33.62
C GLU A 1 9.55 -4.63 32.97
N LEU A 2 9.57 -4.76 31.64
CA LEU A 2 10.78 -5.07 30.88
C LEU A 2 11.15 -3.80 30.12
N SER A 3 11.97 -2.96 30.76
CA SER A 3 12.61 -1.82 30.11
C SER A 3 13.58 -2.36 29.07
N ILE A 4 13.21 -2.24 27.81
CA ILE A 4 14.10 -2.47 26.69
C ILE A 4 15.19 -1.39 26.78
N PRO A 5 16.49 -1.73 26.88
CA PRO A 5 17.53 -0.71 26.92
C PRO A 5 17.57 0.01 25.58
N ILE A 6 17.18 1.29 25.58
CA ILE A 6 17.32 2.21 24.45
C ILE A 6 18.71 2.84 24.58
N ASP A 7 19.76 2.11 24.20
CA ASP A 7 21.11 2.69 24.17
C ASP A 7 21.81 2.28 22.86
N GLY A 8 21.91 3.24 21.95
CA GLY A 8 22.52 3.12 20.63
C GLY A 8 22.05 4.23 19.66
N PRO A 9 22.83 4.57 18.61
CA PRO A 9 22.63 5.71 17.69
C PRO A 9 21.41 5.57 16.73
N VAL A 10 20.38 4.86 17.17
CA VAL A 10 19.16 4.61 16.39
C VAL A 10 18.26 5.84 16.37
N GLU A 11 18.24 6.65 17.43
CA GLU A 11 17.29 7.76 17.57
C GLU A 11 17.61 8.95 16.65
N GLU A 12 18.88 9.36 16.56
CA GLU A 12 19.31 10.45 15.66
C GLU A 12 19.08 10.12 14.17
N ALA A 13 19.15 8.84 13.79
CA ALA A 13 19.02 8.41 12.41
C ALA A 13 17.58 8.55 11.86
N PHE A 14 16.56 8.63 12.71
CA PHE A 14 15.17 8.83 12.28
C PHE A 14 14.69 10.28 12.40
N LEU A 15 15.24 11.05 13.35
CA LEU A 15 14.76 12.41 13.65
C LEU A 15 14.93 13.40 12.48
N ALA A 16 15.94 13.19 11.64
CA ALA A 16 16.20 14.02 10.46
C ALA A 16 15.57 13.47 9.16
N ARG A 17 15.05 12.23 9.17
CA ARG A 17 14.49 11.62 7.96
C ARG A 17 13.18 12.27 7.59
N ARG A 18 13.01 12.50 6.30
CA ARG A 18 11.77 13.04 5.72
C ARG A 18 10.99 11.94 5.02
N ILE A 19 9.67 12.11 5.07
CA ILE A 19 8.73 11.35 4.25
C ILE A 19 8.23 12.29 3.17
N PHE A 20 8.33 11.86 1.93
CA PHE A 20 7.81 12.56 0.77
C PHE A 20 6.50 11.92 0.37
N VAL A 21 5.45 12.73 0.25
CA VAL A 21 4.12 12.29 -0.14
C VAL A 21 3.68 13.10 -1.34
N ASN A 22 3.48 12.43 -2.48
CA ASN A 22 2.86 13.00 -3.66
C ASN A 22 1.43 12.44 -3.79
N VAL A 23 0.45 13.33 -3.94
CA VAL A 23 -0.95 12.96 -4.04
C VAL A 23 -1.53 13.56 -5.30
N ARG A 24 -2.18 12.72 -6.11
CA ARG A 24 -3.00 13.14 -7.24
C ARG A 24 -4.37 12.49 -7.12
N ILE A 25 -5.40 13.32 -7.09
CA ILE A 25 -6.79 12.85 -6.98
C ILE A 25 -7.56 13.44 -8.15
N SER A 26 -8.34 12.59 -8.80
CA SER A 26 -9.25 12.91 -9.90
C SER A 26 -10.57 12.16 -9.70
N THR A 27 -11.52 12.35 -10.61
CA THR A 27 -12.77 11.57 -10.61
C THR A 27 -12.55 10.10 -10.97
N GLU A 28 -11.45 9.78 -11.66
CA GLU A 28 -11.17 8.44 -12.18
C GLU A 28 -10.25 7.63 -11.25
N GLU A 29 -9.26 8.29 -10.65
CA GLU A 29 -8.33 7.65 -9.72
C GLU A 29 -7.84 8.59 -8.62
N ALA A 30 -7.49 7.99 -7.47
CA ALA A 30 -6.65 8.53 -6.44
C ALA A 30 -5.30 7.79 -6.43
N ARG A 31 -4.22 8.53 -6.58
CA ARG A 31 -2.84 8.04 -6.63
C ARG A 31 -2.01 8.68 -5.53
N PHE A 32 -1.35 7.84 -4.74
CA PHE A 32 -0.46 8.26 -3.67
C PHE A 32 0.92 7.65 -3.94
N VAL A 33 1.96 8.49 -3.92
CA VAL A 33 3.36 8.05 -3.96
C VAL A 33 4.00 8.48 -2.66
N ILE A 34 4.43 7.51 -1.87
CA ILE A 34 5.00 7.74 -0.53
C ILE A 34 6.42 7.19 -0.53
N ARG A 35 7.41 8.04 -0.24
CA ARG A 35 8.83 7.69 -0.17
C ARG A 35 9.46 8.12 1.13
N ASP A 36 10.27 7.25 1.74
CA ASP A 36 11.10 7.58 2.89
C ASP A 36 12.60 7.66 2.54
N GLU A 37 13.40 8.21 3.46
CA GLU A 37 14.87 8.30 3.33
C GLU A 37 15.60 7.13 4.04
N GLY A 38 14.90 6.02 4.25
CA GLY A 38 15.44 4.79 4.79
C GLY A 38 16.05 3.88 3.73
N PRO A 39 16.70 2.78 4.17
CA PRO A 39 17.35 1.80 3.29
C PRO A 39 16.36 0.94 2.49
N GLY A 40 15.06 1.05 2.77
CA GLY A 40 14.01 0.23 2.16
C GLY A 40 14.02 -1.23 2.63
N PHE A 41 13.38 -2.10 1.85
CA PHE A 41 13.25 -3.52 2.14
C PHE A 41 13.32 -4.37 0.87
N ASP A 42 13.56 -5.67 1.03
CA ASP A 42 13.56 -6.61 -0.09
C ASP A 42 12.14 -6.81 -0.65
N VAL A 43 11.85 -6.13 -1.77
CA VAL A 43 10.54 -6.22 -2.45
C VAL A 43 10.22 -7.63 -2.91
N SER A 44 11.23 -8.45 -3.24
CA SER A 44 11.02 -9.83 -3.68
C SER A 44 10.47 -10.73 -2.57
N SER A 45 10.68 -10.34 -1.31
CA SER A 45 10.15 -11.04 -0.14
C SER A 45 8.66 -10.78 0.10
N VAL A 46 8.07 -9.79 -0.59
CA VAL A 46 6.67 -9.42 -0.47
C VAL A 46 5.81 -10.43 -1.24
N PRO A 47 4.94 -11.21 -0.57
CA PRO A 47 4.21 -12.31 -1.23
C PRO A 47 3.37 -11.81 -2.40
N THR A 48 3.51 -12.36 -3.62
CA THR A 48 2.73 -11.86 -4.78
C THR A 48 1.28 -12.35 -4.81
N SER A 49 0.97 -13.46 -4.13
CA SER A 49 -0.34 -14.11 -4.19
C SER A 49 -1.27 -13.64 -3.06
N TRP A 50 -2.40 -13.06 -3.46
CA TRP A 50 -3.56 -12.83 -2.60
C TRP A 50 -4.26 -14.17 -2.34
N ALA A 51 -3.80 -14.90 -1.33
CA ALA A 51 -4.59 -16.00 -0.76
C ALA A 51 -5.47 -15.42 0.36
N PRO A 52 -6.81 -15.42 0.25
CA PRO A 52 -7.68 -15.13 1.40
C PRO A 52 -7.41 -16.19 2.47
N GLY A 53 -6.62 -15.82 3.49
CA GLY A 53 -6.15 -16.71 4.56
C GLY A 53 -4.63 -16.93 4.64
N GLY A 54 -3.82 -16.36 3.74
CA GLY A 54 -2.37 -16.63 3.64
C GLY A 54 -1.42 -15.68 4.38
N LEU A 55 -1.93 -14.68 5.12
CA LEU A 55 -1.10 -13.58 5.62
C LEU A 55 -0.57 -13.75 7.05
N GLU A 56 -0.77 -14.92 7.68
CA GLU A 56 -0.49 -15.07 9.12
C GLU A 56 0.95 -15.41 9.48
N LYS A 57 1.85 -15.71 8.53
CA LYS A 57 3.18 -16.23 8.91
C LYS A 57 4.39 -15.32 8.72
N LYS A 58 4.38 -14.29 7.87
CA LYS A 58 5.55 -13.38 7.71
C LYS A 58 5.27 -11.95 7.25
N GLY A 59 4.03 -11.58 6.92
CA GLY A 59 3.70 -10.25 6.40
C GLY A 59 3.21 -9.30 7.49
N SER A 60 3.68 -8.06 7.50
CA SER A 60 3.14 -7.02 8.38
C SER A 60 1.66 -6.76 8.06
N ARG A 61 0.83 -6.62 9.10
CA ARG A 61 -0.62 -6.36 8.97
C ARG A 61 -0.95 -5.14 8.09
N SER A 62 -0.02 -4.18 8.00
CA SER A 62 -0.13 -2.99 7.16
C SER A 62 -0.04 -3.29 5.66
N LEU A 63 0.82 -4.20 5.22
CA LEU A 63 0.95 -4.60 3.81
C LEU A 63 -0.33 -5.28 3.30
N SER A 64 -0.89 -6.15 4.14
CA SER A 64 -2.18 -6.81 3.89
C SER A 64 -3.29 -5.79 3.64
N LEU A 65 -3.30 -4.72 4.44
CA LEU A 65 -4.33 -3.68 4.38
C LEU A 65 -4.24 -2.86 3.09
N MET A 66 -3.03 -2.46 2.71
CA MET A 66 -2.80 -1.71 1.46
C MET A 66 -3.33 -2.49 0.26
N ARG A 67 -3.05 -3.79 0.20
CA ARG A 67 -3.51 -4.66 -0.88
C ARG A 67 -5.00 -4.99 -0.83
N ALA A 68 -5.60 -4.97 0.37
CA ALA A 68 -7.03 -5.20 0.52
C ALA A 68 -7.88 -4.05 -0.04
N PHE A 69 -7.36 -2.82 -0.04
CA PHE A 69 -8.12 -1.63 -0.38
C PHE A 69 -7.74 -0.98 -1.71
N MET A 70 -6.48 -1.09 -2.11
CA MET A 70 -5.96 -0.49 -3.32
C MET A 70 -6.07 -1.45 -4.51
N ASP A 71 -6.32 -0.89 -5.69
CA ASP A 71 -6.37 -1.66 -6.93
C ASP A 71 -4.96 -1.93 -7.46
N GLU A 72 -3.99 -1.08 -7.12
CA GLU A 72 -2.59 -1.23 -7.49
C GLU A 72 -1.67 -0.84 -6.33
N VAL A 73 -0.65 -1.66 -6.08
CA VAL A 73 0.42 -1.42 -5.11
C VAL A 73 1.74 -1.76 -5.77
N VAL A 74 2.58 -0.75 -6.00
CA VAL A 74 3.88 -0.90 -6.67
C VAL A 74 4.98 -0.35 -5.77
N TYR A 75 6.03 -1.11 -5.56
CA TYR A 75 7.22 -0.66 -4.85
C TYR A 75 8.33 -0.33 -5.85
N ASN A 76 9.17 0.67 -5.53
CA ASN A 76 10.41 0.87 -6.27
C ASN A 76 11.42 -0.25 -5.95
N GLU A 77 12.51 -0.34 -6.72
CA GLU A 77 13.51 -1.40 -6.55
C GLU A 77 14.18 -1.39 -5.17
N ALA A 78 14.36 -0.20 -4.57
CA ALA A 78 14.94 -0.06 -3.25
C ALA A 78 13.99 -0.46 -2.11
N GLY A 79 12.68 -0.54 -2.37
CA GLY A 79 11.66 -0.82 -1.35
C GLY A 79 11.44 0.32 -0.35
N ASN A 80 11.80 1.56 -0.68
CA ASN A 80 11.56 2.74 0.17
C ASN A 80 10.55 3.73 -0.45
N GLU A 81 9.98 3.39 -1.60
CA GLU A 81 8.86 4.12 -2.20
C GLU A 81 7.74 3.14 -2.56
N VAL A 82 6.51 3.54 -2.27
CA VAL A 82 5.30 2.83 -2.67
C VAL A 82 4.37 3.76 -3.44
N THR A 83 3.86 3.26 -4.56
CA THR A 83 2.75 3.84 -5.31
C THR A 83 1.48 3.05 -5.02
N LEU A 84 0.45 3.74 -4.53
CA LEU A 84 -0.87 3.20 -4.23
C LEU A 84 -1.88 3.85 -5.20
N VAL A 85 -2.68 3.02 -5.87
CA VAL A 85 -3.73 3.49 -6.79
C VAL A 85 -5.06 2.91 -6.39
N LYS A 86 -6.05 3.80 -6.26
CA LYS A 86 -7.47 3.46 -6.16
C LYS A 86 -8.20 4.06 -7.36
N ARG A 87 -8.95 3.25 -8.10
CA ARG A 87 -9.77 3.66 -9.24
C ARG A 87 -11.23 3.76 -8.80
N LYS A 88 -11.98 4.64 -9.45
CA LYS A 88 -13.44 4.71 -9.30
C LYS A 88 -14.02 3.36 -9.73
N GLU A 89 -14.89 2.78 -8.91
CA GLU A 89 -15.66 1.61 -9.32
C GLU A 89 -16.59 2.01 -10.47
N GLU A 90 -16.53 1.30 -11.58
CA GLU A 90 -17.53 1.47 -12.64
C GLU A 90 -18.90 1.10 -12.06
N GLU A 91 -19.86 2.01 -12.15
CA GLU A 91 -21.25 1.67 -11.91
C GLU A 91 -21.63 0.64 -12.96
N LYS A 92 -21.71 -0.64 -12.57
CA LYS A 92 -22.35 -1.65 -13.42
C LYS A 92 -23.77 -1.18 -13.61
N THR A 93 -24.04 -0.56 -14.77
CA THR A 93 -25.39 -0.35 -15.24
C THR A 93 -26.01 -1.74 -15.27
N ALA A 94 -26.95 -1.98 -14.35
CA ALA A 94 -27.69 -3.22 -14.32
C ALA A 94 -28.44 -3.29 -15.65
N GLU A 95 -27.93 -4.08 -16.59
CA GLU A 95 -28.60 -4.38 -17.83
C GLU A 95 -29.92 -5.06 -17.44
N ALA A 96 -31.03 -4.35 -17.61
CA ALA A 96 -32.34 -4.91 -17.36
C ALA A 96 -32.52 -6.13 -18.29
N PRO A 97 -32.76 -7.34 -17.79
CA PRO A 97 -32.74 -8.56 -18.61
C PRO A 97 -33.94 -8.70 -19.55
N TYR A 98 -34.81 -7.69 -19.68
CA TYR A 98 -35.95 -7.74 -20.58
C TYR A 98 -36.12 -6.42 -21.31
N GLY A 99 -35.56 -6.35 -22.51
CA GLY A 99 -36.01 -5.41 -23.53
C GLY A 99 -37.43 -5.78 -23.94
N ILE A 100 -38.39 -4.97 -23.53
CA ILE A 100 -39.70 -4.90 -24.18
C ILE A 100 -39.92 -3.42 -24.48
N ASP A 101 -39.59 -3.02 -25.71
CA ASP A 101 -40.14 -1.81 -26.32
C ASP A 101 -41.63 -2.05 -26.59
N VAL A 102 -42.46 -1.07 -26.19
CA VAL A 102 -43.89 -0.99 -26.52
C VAL A 102 -44.12 -0.34 -27.88
#